data_AF-A0A0L7QJN4-F1
#
_entry.id   AF-A0A0L7QJN4-F1
#
_cell.length_a   1.000
_cell.length_b   1.000
_cell.length_c   1.000
_cell.angle_alpha   90.00
_cell.angle_beta   90.00
_cell.angle_gamma   90.00
#
_symmetry.space_group_name_H-M   'P 1'
#
loop_
_entity.id
_entity.type
_entity.pdbx_description
1 polymer ?
#
loop_
_entity_poly.entity_id
_entity_poly.type
_entity_poly.pdbx_seq_one_letter_code
_entity_poly.pdbx_strand_id
1 'polypeptide(L)' 'SDYHLFGSLNNFLRGKKFNNDEATETAVDTFFNSKRTEFFERGIDHLVKRQQEVFEKGGNYIDD' A
#
# COMPACT_ATOMS: atom_id res chain seq x y z
N SER A 1 6.49 -0.91 -6.67
CA SER A 1 6.04 -0.06 -5.54
C SER A 1 5.77 -0.99 -4.37
N ASP A 2 5.63 -0.50 -3.14
CA ASP A 2 5.13 -1.35 -2.04
C ASP A 2 3.81 -2.03 -2.45
N TYR A 3 3.69 -3.33 -2.20
CA TYR A 3 2.69 -4.22 -2.79
C TYR A 3 1.24 -3.91 -2.42
N HIS A 4 1.00 -3.21 -1.30
CA HIS A 4 -0.36 -3.02 -0.80
C HIS A 4 -0.64 -1.60 -0.36
N LEU A 5 0.00 -1.16 0.73
CA LEU A 5 -0.35 0.11 1.36
C LEU A 5 0.06 1.30 0.50
N PHE A 6 1.35 1.43 0.17
CA PHE A 6 1.80 2.58 -0.62
C PHE A 6 1.38 2.49 -2.09
N GLY A 7 1.14 1.29 -2.65
CA GLY A 7 0.51 1.14 -3.95
C GLY A 7 -0.90 1.76 -3.99
N SER A 8 -1.72 1.43 -3.00
CA SER A 8 -3.08 1.99 -2.84
C SER A 8 -3.05 3.50 -2.53
N LEU A 9 -2.13 3.95 -1.67
CA LEU A 9 -1.96 5.36 -1.36
C LEU A 9 -1.52 6.16 -2.60
N ASN A 10 -0.56 5.66 -3.36
CA ASN A 10 -0.10 6.32 -4.59
C ASN A 10 -1.25 6.46 -5.60
N ASN A 11 -2.07 5.41 -5.76
CA ASN A 11 -3.27 5.49 -6.59
C ASN A 11 -4.27 6.53 -6.09
N PHE A 12 -4.47 6.65 -4.78
CA PHE A 12 -5.34 7.67 -4.18
C PHE A 12 -4.78 9.10 -4.39
N LEU A 13 -3.47 9.27 -4.26
CA LEU A 13 -2.80 10.58 -4.38
C LEU A 13 -2.56 10.99 -5.84
N ARG A 14 -2.69 10.07 -6.79
CA ARG A 14 -2.36 10.30 -8.19
C ARG A 14 -3.11 11.51 -8.76
N GLY A 15 -2.35 12.48 -9.25
CA GLY A 15 -2.87 13.71 -9.87
C GLY A 15 -3.30 14.80 -8.87
N LYS A 16 -3.24 14.55 -7.56
CA LYS A 16 -3.42 15.60 -6.55
C LYS A 16 -2.18 16.47 -6.46
N LYS A 17 -2.38 17.78 -6.27
CA LYS A 17 -1.33 18.74 -5.96
C LYS A 17 -1.65 19.35 -4.60
N PHE A 18 -0.65 19.43 -3.73
CA PHE A 18 -0.76 20.02 -2.41
C PHE A 18 0.06 21.30 -2.36
N ASN A 19 -0.51 22.35 -1.77
CA ASN A 19 0.14 23.66 -1.72
C ASN A 19 0.91 23.88 -0.41
N ASN A 20 0.75 22.97 0.56
CA ASN A 20 1.42 22.97 1.85
C ASN A 20 1.39 21.56 2.47
N ASP A 21 2.11 21.40 3.58
CA ASP A 21 2.26 20.13 4.28
C ASP A 21 0.95 19.71 4.96
N GLU A 22 0.20 20.64 5.57
CA GLU A 22 -1.10 20.38 6.22
C GLU A 22 -2.13 19.74 5.27
N ALA A 23 -2.17 20.20 4.01
CA ALA A 23 -3.03 19.62 2.98
C ALA A 23 -2.59 18.21 2.60
N THR A 24 -1.29 17.92 2.65
CA THR A 24 -0.74 16.60 2.40
C THR A 24 -1.07 15.65 3.56
N GLU A 25 -0.86 16.09 4.80
CA GLU A 25 -1.19 15.35 6.02
C GLU A 25 -2.69 15.01 6.05
N THR A 26 -3.55 15.99 5.81
CA THR A 26 -5.01 15.79 5.75
C THR A 26 -5.41 14.76 4.68
N ALA A 27 -4.76 14.76 3.52
CA ALA A 27 -5.03 13.79 2.47
C ALA A 27 -4.60 12.37 2.86
N VAL A 28 -3.47 12.24 3.54
CA VAL A 28 -2.99 10.97 4.07
C VAL A 28 -3.92 10.45 5.17
N ASP A 29 -4.32 11.30 6.11
CA ASP A 29 -5.29 10.95 7.16
C ASP A 29 -6.65 10.53 6.57
N THR A 30 -7.13 11.28 5.57
CA THR A 30 -8.35 10.92 4.84
C THR A 30 -8.24 9.56 4.19
N PHE A 31 -7.09 9.23 3.59
CA PHE A 31 -6.85 7.92 3.01
C PHE A 31 -6.95 6.83 4.08
N PHE A 32 -6.23 6.94 5.20
CA PHE A 32 -6.25 5.94 6.26
C PHE A 32 -7.64 5.77 6.88
N ASN A 33 -8.34 6.87 7.16
CA ASN A 33 -9.71 6.86 7.69
C ASN A 33 -10.74 6.27 6.70
N SER A 34 -10.45 6.28 5.39
CA SER A 34 -11.30 5.65 4.38
C SER A 34 -11.16 4.13 4.31
N LYS A 35 -10.12 3.54 4.93
CA LYS A 35 -9.87 2.09 4.88
C LYS A 35 -10.50 1.41 6.08
N ARG A 36 -11.16 0.29 5.82
CA ARG A 36 -11.62 -0.61 6.87
C ARG A 36 -10.46 -1.46 7.38
N THR A 37 -10.57 -1.99 8.61
CA THR A 37 -9.55 -2.85 9.23
C THR A 37 -9.14 -4.01 8.33
N GLU A 38 -10.09 -4.61 7.61
CA GLU A 38 -9.86 -5.75 6.72
C GLU A 38 -8.95 -5.40 5.54
N PHE A 39 -8.82 -4.13 5.18
CA PHE A 39 -7.84 -3.70 4.19
C PHE A 39 -6.42 -3.97 4.70
N PHE A 40 -6.11 -3.63 5.95
CA PHE A 40 -4.79 -3.81 6.52
C PHE A 40 -4.50 -5.29 6.81
N GLU A 41 -5.48 -6.00 7.36
CA GLU A 41 -5.39 -7.45 7.61
C GLU A 41 -5.04 -8.22 6.34
N ARG A 42 -5.76 -7.96 5.24
CA ARG A 42 -5.48 -8.61 3.95
C ARG A 42 -4.07 -8.34 3.45
N GLY A 43 -3.55 -7.14 3.66
CA GLY A 43 -2.17 -6.83 3.29
C GLY A 43 -1.20 -7.75 4.02
N ILE A 44 -1.30 -7.77 5.35
CA ILE A 44 -0.45 -8.57 6.23
C ILE A 44 -0.59 -10.07 5.92
N ASP A 45 -1.81 -10.58 5.76
CA ASP A 45 -2.06 -11.99 5.44
C ASP A 45 -1.45 -12.39 4.09
N HIS A 46 -1.50 -11.48 3.11
CA HIS A 46 -0.94 -11.73 1.79
C HIS A 46 0.59 -11.75 1.78
N LEU A 47 1.23 -11.12 2.78
CA LEU A 47 2.69 -11.14 2.93
C LEU A 47 3.23 -12.57 3.08
N VAL A 48 2.54 -13.44 3.83
CA VAL A 48 2.95 -14.84 4.03
C VAL A 48 2.98 -15.59 2.69
N LYS A 49 1.94 -15.40 1.86
CA LYS A 49 1.88 -16.00 0.52
C LYS A 49 3.01 -15.50 -0.39
N ARG A 50 3.30 -14.20 -0.34
CA ARG A 50 4.39 -13.59 -1.12
C ARG A 50 5.76 -14.09 -0.70
N GLN A 51 6.00 -14.27 0.60
CA GLN A 51 7.25 -14.85 1.11
C GLN A 51 7.45 -16.28 0.60
N GLN A 52 6.39 -17.09 0.59
CA GLN A 52 6.43 -18.44 0.02
C GLN A 52 6.77 -18.41 -1.47
N GLU A 53 6.16 -17.50 -2.24
CA GLU A 53 6.43 -17.38 -3.68
C GLU A 53 7.88 -16.95 -3.97
N VAL A 54 8.43 -16.02 -3.18
CA VAL A 54 9.85 -15.63 -3.26
C VAL A 54 10.75 -16.84 -3.00
N PHE A 55 10.42 -17.67 -2.00
CA PHE A 55 11.18 -18.88 -1.71
C PHE A 55 11.15 -19.88 -2.87
N GLU A 56 9.96 -20.14 -3.43
CA GLU A 56 9.77 -21.04 -4.58
C GLU A 56 10.49 -20.55 -5.84
N LYS A 57 10.59 -19.24 -6.02
CA LYS A 57 11.33 -18.61 -7.13
C LYS A 57 12.84 -18.47 -6.85
N GLY A 58 13.36 -19.09 -5.78
CA GLY A 58 14.79 -19.06 -5.47
C GLY A 58 15.30 -17.67 -5.08
N GLY A 59 14.45 -16.85 -4.47
CA GLY A 59 14.80 -15.48 -4.05
C GLY A 59 14.68 -14.43 -5.15
N ASN A 60 14.19 -14.77 -6.34
CA ASN A 60 13.94 -13.80 -7.40
C ASN A 60 12.77 -12.87 -7.05
N TYR A 61 12.73 -11.72 -7.72
CA TYR A 61 11.58 -10.81 -7.65
C TYR A 61 10.30 -11.53 -8.08
N ILE A 62 9.21 -11.21 -7.37
CA ILE A 62 7.86 -11.65 -7.70
C ILE A 62 7.08 -10.46 -8.24
N ASP A 63 6.22 -10.72 -9.22
CA ASP A 63 5.34 -9.70 -9.77
C ASP A 63 4.22 -9.36 -8.77
N ASP A 64 3.65 -8.18 -8.93
CA ASP A 64 2.44 -7.74 -8.21
C ASP A 64 1.16 -8.18 -8.93
#